data_AF-A0A6I2UAC4-F1
#
_entry.id   AF-A0A6I2UAC4-F1
#
_cell.length_a   1.000
_cell.length_b   1.000
_cell.length_c   1.000
_cell.angle_alpha   90.00
_cell.angle_beta   90.00
_cell.angle_gamma   90.00
#
_symmetry.space_group_name_H-M   'P 1'
#
loop_
_entity.id
_entity.type
_entity.pdbx_description
1 polymer ?
#
loop_
_entity_poly.entity_id
_entity_poly.type
_entity_poly.pdbx_seq_one_letter_code
_entity_poly.pdbx_strand_id
1 'polypeptide(L)'
;MNVDKILDRKYQMTDAGKIDTIRELYTVFSPNVNLEALKKSDFFPALEQMMEPVLDVPDERSPQVMAYWAKRGMVKEFHGYDEPTDWDDYEAKTGYRWKAEEHRVIQNEHRIWTSFVPVSAFAPANRQKKYPVVFALHGACNNIFLVEGWGFVQEAARREWIVIIPSLELDEFVLDILEQAKKLYPVDTERVYAAGFSYGGWASNRLGNQYPEVFAAVAPCGTAMDNGFIEGFDDDREPLPPFDGVPRALAKNICMPIINVYGECDGNRFPIYDFRGKAFGLSHMERPEDIVEGINCWARVNDAEEIRIEDVMALKGKNDISQAEREVGLPLPEDCRKTYVADGVTYHRMDLKSRDGVVRVRLLAEMNIPHWPTPEMVRQIFEFFAHFKRDGKSGKSIYTD
;
A
#
# COMPACT_ATOMS: atom_id res chain seq x y z
N MET A 1 -5.53 16.27 -25.80
CA MET A 1 -4.95 16.73 -24.51
C MET A 1 -3.44 16.77 -24.68
N ASN A 2 -2.73 17.78 -24.14
CA ASN A 2 -1.27 17.83 -24.27
C ASN A 2 -0.64 17.11 -23.06
N VAL A 3 -0.32 15.83 -23.22
CA VAL A 3 0.29 14.99 -22.16
C VAL A 3 1.61 15.57 -21.68
N ASP A 4 2.39 16.23 -22.53
CA ASP A 4 3.64 16.86 -22.08
C ASP A 4 3.40 17.97 -21.05
N LYS A 5 2.27 18.68 -21.11
CA LYS A 5 1.90 19.63 -20.04
C LYS A 5 1.63 18.95 -18.71
N ILE A 6 1.05 17.75 -18.72
CA ILE A 6 0.82 16.96 -17.49
C ILE A 6 2.15 16.52 -16.91
N LEU A 7 3.01 15.95 -17.76
CA LEU A 7 4.35 15.49 -17.37
C LEU A 7 5.18 16.60 -16.72
N ASP A 8 4.99 17.86 -17.12
CA ASP A 8 5.72 19.01 -16.60
C ASP A 8 5.12 19.61 -15.30
N ARG A 9 3.97 19.09 -14.82
CA ARG A 9 3.39 19.52 -13.53
C ARG A 9 4.25 19.04 -12.36
N LYS A 10 4.33 19.87 -11.33
CA LYS A 10 5.23 19.70 -10.18
C LYS A 10 4.50 19.24 -8.94
N TYR A 11 5.20 18.57 -8.04
CA TYR A 11 4.71 18.22 -6.70
C TYR A 11 5.88 18.15 -5.72
N GLN A 12 5.58 18.20 -4.42
CA GLN A 12 6.59 18.04 -3.39
C GLN A 12 6.76 16.56 -3.05
N MET A 13 7.95 16.02 -3.31
CA MET A 13 8.30 14.62 -3.09
C MET A 13 8.55 14.32 -1.61
N THR A 14 9.31 15.16 -0.91
CA THR A 14 9.76 14.86 0.47
C THR A 14 9.41 15.96 1.45
N ASP A 15 9.43 15.67 2.75
CA ASP A 15 9.26 16.67 3.82
C ASP A 15 10.35 17.75 3.79
N ALA A 16 11.53 17.43 3.27
CA ALA A 16 12.62 18.38 3.11
C ALA A 16 12.39 19.41 1.97
N GLY A 17 11.23 19.36 1.31
CA GLY A 17 10.85 20.32 0.26
C GLY A 17 11.39 20.01 -1.13
N LYS A 18 11.85 18.77 -1.39
CA LYS A 18 12.26 18.36 -2.74
C LYS A 18 11.06 18.46 -3.69
N ILE A 19 11.20 19.20 -4.78
CA ILE A 19 10.17 19.33 -5.82
C ILE A 19 10.60 18.53 -7.04
N ASP A 20 9.74 17.62 -7.48
CA ASP A 20 9.90 16.83 -8.70
C ASP A 20 8.74 17.12 -9.67
N THR A 21 8.88 16.67 -10.92
CA THR A 21 7.85 16.66 -11.95
C THR A 21 7.29 15.25 -12.13
N ILE A 22 6.08 15.15 -12.69
CA ILE A 22 5.53 13.83 -13.07
C ILE A 22 6.50 13.12 -14.02
N ARG A 23 7.11 13.83 -14.97
CA ARG A 23 8.07 13.28 -15.93
C ARG A 23 9.19 12.50 -15.27
N GLU A 24 9.78 13.05 -14.21
CA GLU A 24 10.95 12.46 -13.55
C GLU A 24 10.68 11.08 -12.94
N LEU A 25 9.44 10.82 -12.49
CA LEU A 25 9.01 9.48 -12.03
C LEU A 25 9.17 8.41 -13.12
N TYR A 26 8.87 8.77 -14.36
CA TYR A 26 8.80 7.83 -15.49
C TYR A 26 10.06 7.87 -16.37
N THR A 27 11.05 8.74 -16.07
CA THR A 27 12.28 8.86 -16.87
C THR A 27 13.57 8.77 -16.08
N VAL A 28 13.61 9.28 -14.85
CA VAL A 28 14.87 9.36 -14.07
C VAL A 28 15.03 8.12 -13.19
N PHE A 29 13.97 7.71 -12.51
CA PHE A 29 14.02 6.63 -11.51
C PHE A 29 13.67 5.26 -12.09
N SER A 30 13.28 5.18 -13.37
CA SER A 30 12.83 3.93 -13.99
C SER A 30 13.13 3.91 -15.49
N PRO A 31 14.37 3.60 -15.89
CA PRO A 31 14.80 3.68 -17.29
C PRO A 31 14.11 2.66 -18.21
N ASN A 32 13.46 1.64 -17.64
CA ASN A 32 12.79 0.58 -18.40
C ASN A 32 11.38 0.97 -18.87
N VAL A 33 10.83 2.10 -18.40
CA VAL A 33 9.50 2.56 -18.80
C VAL A 33 9.50 2.99 -20.26
N ASN A 34 8.62 2.39 -21.06
CA ASN A 34 8.26 2.89 -22.37
C ASN A 34 7.30 4.08 -22.25
N LEU A 35 7.88 5.27 -22.05
CA LEU A 35 7.14 6.52 -21.88
C LEU A 35 6.25 6.84 -23.09
N GLU A 36 6.73 6.58 -24.31
CA GLU A 36 5.99 6.89 -25.54
C GLU A 36 4.73 6.04 -25.69
N ALA A 37 4.73 4.80 -25.17
CA ALA A 37 3.51 3.99 -25.08
C ALA A 37 2.52 4.58 -24.08
N LEU A 38 2.97 4.97 -22.87
CA LEU A 38 2.10 5.59 -21.86
C LEU A 38 1.53 6.93 -22.36
N LYS A 39 2.31 7.74 -23.08
CA LYS A 39 1.84 9.02 -23.66
C LYS A 39 0.71 8.85 -24.67
N LYS A 40 0.60 7.67 -25.29
CA LYS A 40 -0.47 7.32 -26.25
C LYS A 40 -1.69 6.66 -25.58
N SER A 41 -1.61 6.41 -24.27
CA SER A 41 -2.67 5.81 -23.46
C SER A 41 -3.45 6.87 -22.67
N ASP A 42 -4.49 6.46 -21.94
CA ASP A 42 -5.26 7.32 -21.04
C ASP A 42 -4.63 7.44 -19.64
N PHE A 43 -3.43 6.89 -19.43
CA PHE A 43 -2.79 6.78 -18.12
C PHE A 43 -2.46 8.15 -17.51
N PHE A 44 -1.78 9.03 -18.23
CA PHE A 44 -1.41 10.35 -17.70
C PHE A 44 -2.61 11.26 -17.38
N PRO A 45 -3.70 11.31 -18.18
CA PRO A 45 -4.93 11.97 -17.73
C PRO A 45 -5.47 11.42 -16.41
N ALA A 46 -5.50 10.09 -16.25
CA ALA A 46 -5.99 9.47 -15.01
C ALA A 46 -5.06 9.77 -13.82
N LEU A 47 -3.75 9.71 -14.04
CA LEU A 47 -2.72 10.05 -13.05
C LEU A 47 -2.81 11.52 -12.63
N GLU A 48 -3.02 12.44 -13.57
CA GLU A 48 -3.21 13.86 -13.26
C GLU A 48 -4.42 14.08 -12.36
N GLN A 49 -5.53 13.42 -12.66
CA GLN A 49 -6.73 13.51 -11.83
C GLN A 49 -6.50 12.95 -10.41
N MET A 50 -5.73 11.87 -10.30
CA MET A 50 -5.35 11.28 -9.02
C MET A 50 -4.44 12.22 -8.21
N MET A 51 -3.45 12.83 -8.85
CA MET A 51 -2.48 13.73 -8.22
C MET A 51 -2.96 15.17 -8.06
N GLU A 52 -4.12 15.53 -8.64
CA GLU A 52 -4.72 16.87 -8.61
C GLU A 52 -4.58 17.64 -7.28
N PRO A 53 -4.83 17.06 -6.07
CA PRO A 53 -4.73 17.82 -4.83
C PRO A 53 -3.31 18.29 -4.49
N VAL A 54 -2.27 17.62 -4.99
CA VAL A 54 -0.86 17.87 -4.64
C VAL A 54 -0.06 18.54 -5.76
N LEU A 55 -0.66 18.64 -6.95
CA LEU A 55 0.01 19.23 -8.11
C LEU A 55 0.07 20.75 -8.01
N ASP A 56 1.17 21.29 -8.53
CA ASP A 56 1.54 22.71 -8.51
C ASP A 56 1.86 23.23 -7.10
N VAL A 57 2.31 22.33 -6.22
CA VAL A 57 2.87 22.57 -4.87
C VAL A 57 2.00 23.49 -3.99
N PRO A 58 0.72 23.16 -3.78
CA PRO A 58 -0.10 23.88 -2.82
C PRO A 58 0.30 23.54 -1.38
N ASP A 59 -0.07 24.40 -0.44
CA ASP A 59 0.00 24.10 1.00
C ASP A 59 -1.15 23.14 1.36
N GLU A 60 -0.85 22.07 2.11
CA GLU A 60 -1.83 21.05 2.52
C GLU A 60 -3.02 21.63 3.29
N ARG A 61 -2.82 22.76 3.98
CA ARG A 61 -3.82 23.49 4.79
C ARG A 61 -4.46 24.65 4.02
N SER A 62 -4.06 24.87 2.76
CA SER A 62 -4.60 25.96 1.95
C SER A 62 -6.11 25.85 1.78
N PRO A 63 -6.86 26.97 1.71
CA PRO A 63 -8.30 26.95 1.46
C PRO A 63 -8.70 26.18 0.19
N GLN A 64 -7.82 26.15 -0.81
CA GLN A 64 -8.01 25.43 -2.07
C GLN A 64 -8.04 23.92 -1.85
N VAL A 65 -7.07 23.38 -1.10
CA VAL A 65 -7.00 21.94 -0.75
C VAL A 65 -8.15 21.57 0.19
N MET A 66 -8.46 22.40 1.19
CA MET A 66 -9.60 22.15 2.07
C MET A 66 -10.93 22.12 1.29
N ALA A 67 -11.13 23.06 0.36
CA ALA A 67 -12.31 23.10 -0.51
C ALA A 67 -12.36 21.94 -1.50
N TYR A 68 -11.20 21.46 -1.97
CA TYR A 68 -11.10 20.31 -2.87
C TYR A 68 -11.73 19.06 -2.25
N TRP A 69 -11.38 18.78 -0.99
CA TRP A 69 -11.88 17.63 -0.24
C TRP A 69 -13.32 17.81 0.21
N ALA A 70 -13.70 19.02 0.66
CA ALA A 70 -15.07 19.32 1.03
C ALA A 70 -16.06 19.10 -0.14
N LYS A 71 -15.69 19.50 -1.36
CA LYS A 71 -16.49 19.26 -2.58
C LYS A 71 -16.69 17.77 -2.89
N ARG A 72 -15.77 16.91 -2.43
CA ARG A 72 -15.83 15.45 -2.57
C ARG A 72 -16.51 14.77 -1.39
N GLY A 73 -17.07 15.53 -0.45
CA GLY A 73 -17.77 14.99 0.70
C GLY A 73 -16.83 14.48 1.80
N MET A 74 -15.61 15.01 1.87
CA MET A 74 -14.64 14.66 2.92
C MET A 74 -14.31 15.87 3.79
N VAL A 75 -14.27 15.65 5.10
CA VAL A 75 -13.71 16.57 6.10
C VAL A 75 -12.26 16.16 6.32
N LYS A 76 -11.32 17.06 6.02
CA LYS A 76 -9.89 16.90 6.30
C LYS A 76 -9.59 17.49 7.67
N GLU A 77 -8.94 16.74 8.55
CA GLU A 77 -8.55 17.18 9.90
C GLU A 77 -7.09 16.81 10.18
N PHE A 78 -6.42 17.64 10.99
CA PHE A 78 -4.99 17.57 11.28
C PHE A 78 -4.78 17.30 12.77
N HIS A 79 -3.90 16.37 13.09
CA HIS A 79 -3.68 15.90 14.47
C HIS A 79 -2.19 15.79 14.77
N GLY A 80 -1.83 15.90 16.05
CA GLY A 80 -0.47 15.61 16.54
C GLY A 80 0.62 16.63 16.19
N TYR A 81 0.31 17.74 15.53
CA TYR A 81 1.31 18.78 15.19
C TYR A 81 1.93 19.47 16.40
N ASP A 82 1.21 19.51 17.53
CA ASP A 82 1.71 20.06 18.80
C ASP A 82 2.17 18.94 19.77
N GLU A 83 2.31 17.70 19.29
CA GLU A 83 2.70 16.52 20.07
C GLU A 83 4.07 16.01 19.60
N PRO A 84 5.18 16.47 20.23
CA PRO A 84 6.50 15.95 19.92
C PRO A 84 6.58 14.45 20.13
N THR A 85 7.36 13.77 19.29
CA THR A 85 7.60 12.34 19.47
C THR A 85 8.52 12.11 20.66
N ASP A 86 8.03 11.36 21.65
CA ASP A 86 8.81 10.95 22.81
C ASP A 86 9.58 9.66 22.50
N TRP A 87 10.80 9.81 21.98
CA TRP A 87 11.66 8.68 21.63
C TRP A 87 12.21 7.95 22.86
N ASP A 88 12.27 8.59 24.03
CA ASP A 88 12.68 7.95 25.28
C ASP A 88 11.57 7.01 25.78
N ASP A 89 10.30 7.44 25.73
CA ASP A 89 9.14 6.58 26.01
C ASP A 89 9.04 5.42 25.01
N TYR A 90 9.25 5.69 23.73
CA TYR A 90 9.27 4.65 22.70
C TYR A 90 10.38 3.61 22.93
N GLU A 91 11.61 4.04 23.24
CA GLU A 91 12.71 3.12 23.59
C GLU A 91 12.37 2.33 24.85
N ALA A 92 11.77 2.95 25.86
CA ALA A 92 11.37 2.28 27.09
C ALA A 92 10.31 1.18 26.86
N LYS A 93 9.39 1.38 25.92
CA LYS A 93 8.34 0.42 25.56
C LYS A 93 8.82 -0.70 24.65
N THR A 94 9.64 -0.36 23.65
CA THR A 94 10.00 -1.28 22.56
C THR A 94 11.40 -1.89 22.71
N GLY A 95 12.24 -1.27 23.53
CA GLY A 95 13.67 -1.58 23.63
C GLY A 95 14.50 -1.14 22.42
N TYR A 96 13.92 -0.38 21.48
CA TYR A 96 14.61 0.05 20.27
C TYR A 96 14.74 1.57 20.20
N ARG A 97 15.98 2.05 20.04
CA ARG A 97 16.34 3.46 20.07
C ARG A 97 16.43 4.04 18.68
N TRP A 98 15.95 5.27 18.51
CA TRP A 98 16.22 6.06 17.30
C TRP A 98 17.67 6.53 17.27
N LYS A 99 18.41 6.14 16.23
CA LYS A 99 19.86 6.34 16.09
C LYS A 99 20.26 7.55 15.25
N ALA A 100 19.32 8.37 14.78
CA ALA A 100 19.62 9.44 13.83
C ALA A 100 20.26 10.67 14.50
N GLU A 101 21.56 10.55 14.82
CA GLU A 101 22.35 11.69 15.29
C GLU A 101 22.87 12.57 14.13
N GLU A 102 22.86 12.05 12.89
CA GLU A 102 23.48 12.69 11.72
C GLU A 102 22.50 13.18 10.63
N HIS A 103 21.28 12.62 10.53
CA HIS A 103 20.27 13.03 9.53
C HIS A 103 18.91 13.32 10.18
N ARG A 104 18.45 14.56 10.07
CA ARG A 104 17.12 14.97 10.54
C ARG A 104 16.03 14.40 9.62
N VAL A 105 15.14 13.58 10.18
CA VAL A 105 13.94 13.08 9.50
C VAL A 105 12.73 13.85 10.06
N ILE A 106 12.18 14.79 9.29
CA ILE A 106 11.13 15.72 9.77
C ILE A 106 9.88 14.97 10.26
N GLN A 107 9.51 13.88 9.59
CA GLN A 107 8.35 13.04 9.94
C GLN A 107 8.43 12.46 11.37
N ASN A 108 9.65 12.33 11.92
CA ASN A 108 9.94 11.74 13.23
C ASN A 108 9.78 12.72 14.39
N GLU A 109 9.62 14.02 14.12
CA GLU A 109 9.63 15.04 15.17
C GLU A 109 8.33 15.10 15.97
N HIS A 110 7.22 14.74 15.34
CA HIS A 110 5.88 14.86 15.92
C HIS A 110 5.03 13.65 15.53
N ARG A 111 4.05 13.30 16.36
CA ARG A 111 3.10 12.19 16.11
C ARG A 111 1.98 12.61 15.14
N ILE A 112 2.35 13.15 13.99
CA ILE A 112 1.40 13.76 13.06
C ILE A 112 0.55 12.69 12.36
N TRP A 113 -0.73 12.99 12.21
CA TRP A 113 -1.57 12.26 11.27
C TRP A 113 -2.67 13.15 10.72
N THR A 114 -3.07 12.86 9.49
CA THR A 114 -4.17 13.54 8.80
C THR A 114 -5.31 12.56 8.59
N SER A 115 -6.53 12.97 8.91
CA SER A 115 -7.74 12.17 8.69
C SER A 115 -8.64 12.79 7.65
N PHE A 116 -9.24 11.91 6.83
CA PHE A 116 -10.31 12.25 5.91
C PHE A 116 -11.56 11.48 6.32
N VAL A 117 -12.56 12.20 6.79
CA VAL A 117 -13.80 11.62 7.32
C VAL A 117 -14.97 12.01 6.42
N PRO A 118 -15.83 11.07 5.99
CA PRO A 118 -17.00 11.41 5.19
C PRO A 118 -17.89 12.42 5.91
N VAL A 119 -18.34 13.48 5.22
CA VAL A 119 -19.23 14.50 5.79
C VAL A 119 -20.50 13.90 6.41
N SER A 120 -20.94 12.76 5.87
CA SER A 120 -22.10 12.03 6.36
C SER A 120 -21.90 11.46 7.77
N ALA A 121 -20.67 11.24 8.23
CA ALA A 121 -20.37 10.77 9.58
C ALA A 121 -20.79 11.77 10.67
N PHE A 122 -20.84 13.06 10.33
CA PHE A 122 -21.25 14.14 11.23
C PHE A 122 -22.76 14.43 11.18
N ALA A 123 -23.50 13.80 10.26
CA ALA A 123 -24.93 14.02 10.12
C ALA A 123 -25.71 13.34 11.27
N PRO A 124 -26.65 14.03 11.96
CA PRO A 124 -27.43 13.44 13.03
C PRO A 124 -28.19 12.15 12.64
N ALA A 125 -28.59 12.03 11.37
CA ALA A 125 -29.25 10.83 10.84
C ALA A 125 -28.34 9.59 10.84
N ASN A 126 -27.02 9.77 10.85
CA ASN A 126 -26.03 8.69 10.76
C ASN A 126 -25.35 8.38 12.10
N ARG A 127 -25.89 8.85 13.24
CA ARG A 127 -25.29 8.63 14.58
C ARG A 127 -25.00 7.16 14.92
N GLN A 128 -25.71 6.21 14.30
CA GLN A 128 -25.51 4.77 14.49
C GLN A 128 -24.72 4.11 13.37
N LYS A 129 -24.45 4.82 12.26
CA LYS A 129 -23.67 4.29 11.13
C LYS A 129 -22.20 4.23 11.53
N LYS A 130 -21.53 3.14 11.16
CA LYS A 130 -20.09 2.95 11.31
C LYS A 130 -19.41 2.91 9.95
N TYR A 131 -18.19 3.42 9.89
CA TYR A 131 -17.46 3.69 8.66
C TYR A 131 -16.16 2.89 8.64
N PRO A 132 -15.87 2.14 7.55
CA PRO A 132 -14.57 1.50 7.39
C PRO A 132 -13.42 2.49 7.46
N VAL A 133 -12.25 2.02 7.90
CA VAL A 133 -11.03 2.81 8.00
C VAL A 133 -9.94 2.18 7.15
N VAL A 134 -9.24 2.99 6.34
CA VAL A 134 -8.01 2.59 5.66
C VAL A 134 -6.87 3.46 6.18
N PHE A 135 -5.84 2.82 6.75
CA PHE A 135 -4.55 3.46 6.92
C PHE A 135 -3.82 3.48 5.58
N ALA A 136 -3.50 4.67 5.09
CA ALA A 136 -2.69 4.86 3.89
C ALA A 136 -1.26 5.23 4.32
N LEU A 137 -0.38 4.24 4.34
CA LEU A 137 1.00 4.34 4.77
C LEU A 137 1.89 4.83 3.62
N HIS A 138 2.74 5.80 3.89
CA HIS A 138 3.57 6.43 2.86
C HIS A 138 4.85 5.67 2.55
N GLY A 139 5.70 6.21 1.69
CA GLY A 139 7.05 5.71 1.50
C GLY A 139 7.95 6.55 2.40
N ALA A 140 8.94 5.96 3.07
CA ALA A 140 9.73 6.66 4.07
C ALA A 140 10.26 8.01 3.55
N CYS A 141 10.09 9.06 4.36
CA CYS A 141 10.43 10.45 4.05
C CYS A 141 9.56 11.16 2.98
N ASN A 142 8.52 10.50 2.46
CA ASN A 142 7.48 11.19 1.70
C ASN A 142 6.61 11.98 2.67
N ASN A 143 6.29 13.22 2.31
CA ASN A 143 5.37 14.00 3.14
C ASN A 143 3.95 13.40 3.12
N ILE A 144 3.22 13.53 4.23
CA ILE A 144 1.81 13.09 4.34
C ILE A 144 0.97 13.65 3.19
N PHE A 145 1.21 14.90 2.82
CA PHE A 145 0.41 15.58 1.81
C PHE A 145 0.49 14.90 0.44
N LEU A 146 1.63 14.33 0.06
CA LEU A 146 1.84 13.63 -1.21
C LEU A 146 0.91 12.43 -1.36
N VAL A 147 0.60 11.75 -0.25
CA VAL A 147 -0.30 10.59 -0.21
C VAL A 147 -1.73 10.96 -0.61
N GLU A 148 -2.13 12.22 -0.42
CA GLU A 148 -3.42 12.73 -0.92
C GLU A 148 -3.53 12.66 -2.45
N GLY A 149 -2.38 12.69 -3.13
CA GLY A 149 -2.24 12.51 -4.57
C GLY A 149 -2.16 11.05 -5.03
N TRP A 150 -2.29 10.07 -4.13
CA TRP A 150 -2.17 8.65 -4.46
C TRP A 150 -3.51 7.97 -4.73
N GLY A 151 -4.64 8.66 -4.57
CA GLY A 151 -5.97 8.13 -4.91
C GLY A 151 -6.77 7.54 -3.75
N PHE A 152 -6.13 7.25 -2.60
CA PHE A 152 -6.80 6.62 -1.44
C PHE A 152 -8.00 7.43 -0.96
N VAL A 153 -7.83 8.73 -0.81
CA VAL A 153 -8.87 9.64 -0.32
C VAL A 153 -10.01 9.78 -1.33
N GLN A 154 -9.70 9.80 -2.63
CA GLN A 154 -10.69 9.87 -3.70
C GLN A 154 -11.56 8.60 -3.74
N GLU A 155 -10.98 7.40 -3.63
CA GLU A 155 -11.75 6.16 -3.58
C GLU A 155 -12.56 6.02 -2.29
N ALA A 156 -11.99 6.42 -1.15
CA ALA A 156 -12.70 6.45 0.11
C ALA A 156 -13.90 7.42 0.08
N ALA A 157 -13.76 8.58 -0.57
CA ALA A 157 -14.85 9.54 -0.74
C ALA A 157 -16.03 8.93 -1.51
N ARG A 158 -15.77 8.16 -2.58
CA ARG A 158 -16.82 7.47 -3.36
C ARG A 158 -17.56 6.41 -2.54
N ARG A 159 -16.88 5.80 -1.57
CA ARG A 159 -17.39 4.68 -0.76
C ARG A 159 -17.88 5.09 0.62
N GLU A 160 -17.68 6.36 0.98
CA GLU A 160 -17.83 6.89 2.33
C GLU A 160 -17.00 6.08 3.35
N TRP A 161 -15.68 6.00 3.17
CA TRP A 161 -14.75 5.39 4.12
C TRP A 161 -13.88 6.48 4.77
N ILE A 162 -13.37 6.21 5.96
CA ILE A 162 -12.38 7.05 6.64
C ILE A 162 -10.99 6.68 6.12
N VAL A 163 -10.17 7.67 5.80
CA VAL A 163 -8.73 7.48 5.52
C VAL A 163 -7.93 8.15 6.61
N ILE A 164 -6.89 7.45 7.08
CA ILE A 164 -5.91 7.97 8.04
C ILE A 164 -4.53 7.86 7.40
N ILE A 165 -3.79 8.96 7.41
CA ILE A 165 -2.44 9.05 6.86
C ILE A 165 -1.51 9.46 8.01
N PRO A 166 -0.78 8.52 8.63
CA PRO A 166 0.20 8.84 9.67
C PRO A 166 1.51 9.37 9.07
N SER A 167 2.29 10.15 9.84
CA SER A 167 3.68 10.53 9.48
C SER A 167 4.69 9.42 9.76
N LEU A 168 4.29 8.43 10.57
CA LEU A 168 5.13 7.34 11.04
C LEU A 168 4.44 6.01 10.79
N GLU A 169 5.17 5.07 10.22
CA GLU A 169 4.66 3.73 9.89
C GLU A 169 4.88 2.70 11.01
N LEU A 170 5.36 3.15 12.18
CA LEU A 170 5.56 2.32 13.36
C LEU A 170 4.26 1.68 13.86
N ASP A 171 4.31 0.38 14.16
CA ASP A 171 3.14 -0.40 14.59
C ASP A 171 2.39 0.25 15.77
N GLU A 172 3.11 0.64 16.83
CA GLU A 172 2.53 1.27 18.03
C GLU A 172 1.81 2.58 17.68
N PHE A 173 2.36 3.36 16.75
CA PHE A 173 1.79 4.63 16.35
C PHE A 173 0.51 4.43 15.55
N VAL A 174 0.51 3.50 14.60
CA VAL A 174 -0.68 3.14 13.82
C VAL A 174 -1.80 2.66 14.75
N LEU A 175 -1.48 1.80 15.72
CA LEU A 175 -2.46 1.27 16.68
C LEU A 175 -2.97 2.34 17.65
N ASP A 176 -2.11 3.23 18.14
CA ASP A 176 -2.51 4.37 18.97
C ASP A 176 -3.42 5.34 18.21
N ILE A 177 -3.10 5.64 16.96
CA ILE A 177 -3.93 6.50 16.10
C ILE A 177 -5.30 5.84 15.87
N LEU A 178 -5.37 4.52 15.72
CA LEU A 178 -6.65 3.82 15.63
C LEU A 178 -7.49 4.01 16.91
N GLU A 179 -6.87 3.92 18.10
CA GLU A 179 -7.57 4.17 19.37
C GLU A 179 -8.03 5.62 19.52
N GLN A 180 -7.27 6.59 19.00
CA GLN A 180 -7.70 7.99 18.93
C GLN A 180 -8.86 8.17 17.96
N ALA A 181 -8.76 7.61 16.75
CA ALA A 181 -9.80 7.67 15.73
C ALA A 181 -11.12 7.06 16.20
N LYS A 182 -11.11 5.97 16.99
CA LYS A 182 -12.32 5.39 17.61
C LYS A 182 -13.04 6.33 18.58
N LYS A 183 -12.32 7.27 19.20
CA LYS A 183 -12.89 8.28 20.11
C LYS A 183 -13.45 9.47 19.33
N LEU A 184 -12.80 9.84 18.22
CA LEU A 184 -13.16 11.00 17.41
C LEU A 184 -14.27 10.69 16.39
N TYR A 185 -14.27 9.48 15.83
CA TYR A 185 -15.07 9.12 14.66
C TYR A 185 -15.85 7.82 14.86
N PRO A 186 -16.97 7.62 14.13
CA PRO A 186 -17.73 6.38 14.16
C PRO A 186 -17.04 5.25 13.36
N VAL A 187 -15.87 4.82 13.82
CA VAL A 187 -15.08 3.74 13.21
C VAL A 187 -15.84 2.41 13.25
N ASP A 188 -15.87 1.73 12.10
CA ASP A 188 -16.22 0.31 12.04
C ASP A 188 -14.99 -0.54 12.37
N THR A 189 -14.96 -1.07 13.58
CA THR A 189 -13.82 -1.85 14.08
C THR A 189 -13.71 -3.23 13.42
N GLU A 190 -14.73 -3.68 12.69
CA GLU A 190 -14.66 -4.92 11.89
C GLU A 190 -14.02 -4.67 10.51
N ARG A 191 -13.93 -3.41 10.07
CA ARG A 191 -13.46 -3.02 8.72
C ARG A 191 -12.36 -1.97 8.82
N VAL A 192 -11.24 -2.36 9.44
CA VAL A 192 -10.00 -1.59 9.46
C VAL A 192 -9.01 -2.25 8.50
N TYR A 193 -8.38 -1.47 7.63
CA TYR A 193 -7.44 -1.96 6.63
C TYR A 193 -6.14 -1.15 6.68
N ALA A 194 -5.05 -1.75 6.19
CA ALA A 194 -3.78 -1.04 6.00
C ALA A 194 -3.29 -1.24 4.57
N ALA A 195 -2.92 -0.15 3.91
CA ALA A 195 -2.37 -0.16 2.57
C ALA A 195 -1.22 0.85 2.51
N GLY A 196 -0.22 0.59 1.69
CA GLY A 196 0.88 1.53 1.54
C GLY A 196 1.75 1.23 0.35
N PHE A 197 2.65 2.15 0.04
CA PHE A 197 3.55 2.04 -1.10
C PHE A 197 5.02 2.05 -0.66
N SER A 198 5.86 1.22 -1.28
CA SER A 198 7.29 1.12 -0.97
C SER A 198 7.51 0.71 0.51
N TYR A 199 8.13 1.57 1.32
CA TYR A 199 8.28 1.34 2.76
C TYR A 199 6.95 1.14 3.49
N GLY A 200 5.91 1.93 3.20
CA GLY A 200 4.57 1.72 3.76
C GLY A 200 3.89 0.46 3.23
N GLY A 201 4.32 0.00 2.04
CA GLY A 201 3.96 -1.33 1.55
C GLY A 201 4.56 -2.42 2.44
N TRP A 202 5.84 -2.29 2.80
CA TRP A 202 6.50 -3.20 3.74
C TRP A 202 5.85 -3.14 5.13
N ALA A 203 5.55 -1.94 5.63
CA ALA A 203 4.85 -1.76 6.90
C ALA A 203 3.45 -2.42 6.86
N SER A 204 2.75 -2.37 5.73
CA SER A 204 1.46 -3.06 5.54
C SER A 204 1.59 -4.59 5.60
N ASN A 205 2.65 -5.19 5.02
CA ASN A 205 2.95 -6.62 5.20
C ASN A 205 3.09 -6.96 6.69
N ARG A 206 3.92 -6.16 7.38
CA ARG A 206 4.22 -6.35 8.80
C ARG A 206 2.96 -6.26 9.66
N LEU A 207 2.14 -5.22 9.48
CA LEU A 207 0.90 -5.03 10.23
C LEU A 207 -0.07 -6.20 10.06
N GLY A 208 -0.25 -6.68 8.82
CA GLY A 208 -1.12 -7.83 8.54
C GLY A 208 -0.62 -9.13 9.19
N ASN A 209 0.71 -9.33 9.21
CA ASN A 209 1.31 -10.49 9.85
C ASN A 209 1.26 -10.42 11.38
N GLN A 210 1.42 -9.25 11.98
CA GLN A 210 1.55 -9.08 13.43
C GLN A 210 0.23 -8.88 14.16
N TYR A 211 -0.71 -8.14 13.56
CA TYR A 211 -1.97 -7.73 14.20
C TYR A 211 -3.20 -8.25 13.45
N PRO A 212 -3.30 -9.57 13.24
CA PRO A 212 -4.35 -10.15 12.39
C PRO A 212 -5.78 -9.98 12.91
N GLU A 213 -5.93 -9.70 14.20
CA GLU A 213 -7.20 -9.36 14.85
C GLU A 213 -7.66 -7.93 14.61
N VAL A 214 -6.75 -7.03 14.21
CA VAL A 214 -7.05 -5.60 13.99
C VAL A 214 -7.46 -5.36 12.55
N PHE A 215 -6.66 -5.84 11.59
CA PHE A 215 -6.85 -5.53 10.18
C PHE A 215 -7.67 -6.58 9.45
N ALA A 216 -8.72 -6.20 8.73
CA ALA A 216 -9.55 -7.10 7.94
C ALA A 216 -8.87 -7.57 6.64
N ALA A 217 -8.00 -6.74 6.06
CA ALA A 217 -7.15 -7.05 4.93
C ALA A 217 -6.00 -6.02 4.85
N VAL A 218 -4.92 -6.38 4.14
CA VAL A 218 -3.78 -5.49 3.90
C VAL A 218 -3.39 -5.39 2.42
N ALA A 219 -2.78 -4.28 2.03
CA ALA A 219 -2.32 -4.05 0.66
C ALA A 219 -0.88 -3.51 0.62
N PRO A 220 0.13 -4.40 0.70
CA PRO A 220 1.51 -4.02 0.49
C PRO A 220 1.73 -3.73 -1.00
N CYS A 221 1.96 -2.47 -1.39
CA CYS A 221 2.23 -2.10 -2.78
C CYS A 221 3.63 -1.51 -2.95
N GLY A 222 4.19 -1.56 -4.15
CA GLY A 222 5.57 -1.09 -4.38
C GLY A 222 6.63 -1.85 -3.57
N THR A 223 6.30 -3.04 -3.06
CA THR A 223 7.23 -3.96 -2.40
C THR A 223 6.82 -5.40 -2.70
N ALA A 224 7.65 -6.39 -2.36
CA ALA A 224 7.30 -7.80 -2.49
C ALA A 224 6.36 -8.22 -1.35
N MET A 225 5.53 -9.22 -1.59
CA MET A 225 4.90 -9.95 -0.49
C MET A 225 6.00 -10.66 0.29
N ASP A 226 6.09 -10.45 1.60
CA ASP A 226 7.05 -11.12 2.47
C ASP A 226 6.42 -11.46 3.84
N ASN A 227 7.20 -12.09 4.69
CA ASN A 227 6.79 -12.41 6.06
C ASN A 227 7.05 -11.28 7.06
N GLY A 228 7.44 -10.09 6.61
CA GLY A 228 7.79 -8.92 7.42
C GLY A 228 9.09 -9.06 8.23
N PHE A 229 9.91 -10.10 7.99
CA PHE A 229 11.15 -10.35 8.73
C PHE A 229 12.08 -9.13 8.73
N ILE A 230 12.64 -8.83 9.90
CA ILE A 230 13.62 -7.75 10.06
C ILE A 230 14.51 -8.04 11.28
N GLU A 231 15.83 -8.09 11.08
CA GLU A 231 16.79 -8.24 12.20
C GLU A 231 17.04 -6.91 12.95
N GLY A 232 16.44 -5.83 12.45
CA GLY A 232 16.62 -4.43 12.83
C GLY A 232 16.89 -3.64 11.54
N PHE A 233 16.04 -2.67 11.19
CA PHE A 233 16.35 -1.81 10.06
C PHE A 233 17.60 -1.00 10.44
N ASP A 234 18.69 -1.15 9.70
CA ASP A 234 19.91 -0.34 9.88
C ASP A 234 19.77 1.01 9.17
N ASP A 235 18.55 1.52 9.19
CA ASP A 235 18.12 2.70 8.49
C ASP A 235 17.74 3.74 9.53
N ASP A 236 18.33 4.92 9.42
CA ASP A 236 18.12 6.04 10.33
C ASP A 236 16.72 6.68 10.18
N ARG A 237 15.92 6.21 9.21
CA ARG A 237 14.56 6.70 8.93
C ARG A 237 13.56 6.45 10.05
N GLU A 238 13.49 5.25 10.63
CA GLU A 238 12.60 4.96 11.76
C GLU A 238 13.16 3.86 12.68
N PRO A 239 12.94 3.95 14.01
CA PRO A 239 13.41 2.95 14.97
C PRO A 239 12.51 1.69 14.98
N LEU A 240 12.50 0.94 13.87
CA LEU A 240 11.74 -0.30 13.76
C LEU A 240 12.32 -1.44 14.63
N PRO A 241 11.52 -2.02 15.54
CA PRO A 241 11.96 -3.18 16.31
C PRO A 241 12.08 -4.42 15.42
N PRO A 242 13.04 -5.32 15.72
CA PRO A 242 13.19 -6.56 14.99
C PRO A 242 11.90 -7.39 15.00
N PHE A 243 11.67 -8.15 13.93
CA PHE A 243 10.61 -9.14 13.82
C PHE A 243 11.16 -10.43 13.24
N ASP A 244 10.81 -11.54 13.89
CA ASP A 244 11.29 -12.89 13.58
C ASP A 244 10.75 -13.46 12.26
N GLY A 245 9.86 -12.75 11.57
CA GLY A 245 9.29 -13.20 10.31
C GLY A 245 8.31 -14.36 10.47
N VAL A 246 7.87 -14.69 11.69
CA VAL A 246 6.86 -15.72 11.92
C VAL A 246 5.47 -15.08 11.92
N PRO A 247 4.60 -15.36 10.93
CA PRO A 247 3.29 -14.72 10.84
C PRO A 247 2.43 -15.03 12.08
N ARG A 248 2.08 -14.00 12.85
CA ARG A 248 1.18 -14.16 14.00
C ARG A 248 -0.23 -14.55 13.55
N ALA A 249 -0.63 -14.13 12.35
CA ALA A 249 -1.84 -14.60 11.66
C ALA A 249 -1.91 -16.13 11.59
N LEU A 250 -0.82 -16.77 11.15
CA LEU A 250 -0.74 -18.23 11.05
C LEU A 250 -0.80 -18.89 12.45
N ALA A 251 -0.03 -18.37 13.41
CA ALA A 251 -0.01 -18.90 14.78
C ALA A 251 -1.39 -18.80 15.48
N LYS A 252 -2.18 -17.77 15.15
CA LYS A 252 -3.54 -17.57 15.68
C LYS A 252 -4.62 -18.29 14.85
N ASN A 253 -4.25 -18.96 13.76
CA ASN A 253 -5.19 -19.56 12.80
C ASN A 253 -6.24 -18.55 12.28
N ILE A 254 -5.77 -17.36 11.91
CA ILE A 254 -6.58 -16.28 11.37
C ILE A 254 -6.13 -15.99 9.94
N CYS A 255 -7.00 -16.23 8.96
CA CYS A 255 -6.73 -15.79 7.59
C CYS A 255 -6.55 -14.26 7.54
N MET A 256 -5.54 -13.81 6.82
CA MET A 256 -5.25 -12.40 6.59
C MET A 256 -5.25 -12.12 5.08
N PRO A 257 -6.39 -11.66 4.53
CA PRO A 257 -6.49 -11.31 3.13
C PRO A 257 -5.49 -10.23 2.73
N ILE A 258 -4.86 -10.40 1.57
CA ILE A 258 -3.79 -9.55 1.07
C ILE A 258 -3.91 -9.33 -0.44
N ILE A 259 -3.70 -8.09 -0.87
CA ILE A 259 -3.52 -7.71 -2.28
C ILE A 259 -2.19 -6.97 -2.48
N ASN A 260 -1.29 -7.54 -3.28
CA ASN A 260 -0.05 -6.89 -3.68
C ASN A 260 -0.20 -6.32 -5.07
N VAL A 261 0.14 -5.04 -5.24
CA VAL A 261 0.14 -4.37 -6.54
C VAL A 261 1.53 -3.83 -6.81
N TYR A 262 2.03 -4.07 -8.02
CA TYR A 262 3.42 -3.79 -8.34
C TYR A 262 3.64 -3.54 -9.82
N GLY A 263 4.42 -2.50 -10.12
CA GLY A 263 4.83 -2.14 -11.48
C GLY A 263 5.82 -3.14 -12.08
N GLU A 264 5.68 -3.46 -13.35
CA GLU A 264 6.62 -4.36 -14.04
C GLU A 264 8.01 -3.75 -14.17
N CYS A 265 8.12 -2.44 -14.34
CA CYS A 265 9.40 -1.73 -14.43
C CYS A 265 10.02 -1.43 -13.04
N ASP A 266 9.39 -1.89 -11.95
CA ASP A 266 9.83 -1.62 -10.59
C ASP A 266 10.80 -2.71 -10.08
N GLY A 267 12.12 -2.49 -10.21
CA GLY A 267 13.11 -3.41 -9.63
C GLY A 267 13.19 -4.80 -10.27
N ASN A 268 12.70 -4.97 -11.50
CA ASN A 268 12.80 -6.19 -12.34
C ASN A 268 12.28 -7.47 -11.65
N ARG A 269 11.17 -7.37 -10.89
CA ARG A 269 10.55 -8.53 -10.23
C ARG A 269 9.96 -9.53 -11.21
N PHE A 270 9.42 -9.02 -12.31
CA PHE A 270 8.68 -9.81 -13.27
C PHE A 270 9.50 -10.01 -14.56
N PRO A 271 9.39 -11.18 -15.20
CA PRO A 271 8.76 -12.39 -14.68
C PRO A 271 9.57 -13.01 -13.53
N ILE A 272 8.87 -13.61 -12.54
CA ILE A 272 9.50 -14.07 -11.29
C ILE A 272 10.68 -15.03 -11.52
N TYR A 273 10.60 -15.92 -12.51
CA TYR A 273 11.67 -16.88 -12.82
C TYR A 273 12.97 -16.24 -13.34
N ASP A 274 12.94 -14.95 -13.73
CA ASP A 274 14.09 -14.17 -14.14
C ASP A 274 14.53 -13.15 -13.09
N PHE A 275 13.87 -13.13 -11.91
CA PHE A 275 14.25 -12.24 -10.83
C PHE A 275 15.71 -12.46 -10.41
N ARG A 276 16.47 -11.37 -10.40
CA ARG A 276 17.85 -11.29 -9.92
C ARG A 276 17.96 -10.06 -9.05
N GLY A 277 18.27 -10.25 -7.77
CA GLY A 277 18.30 -9.16 -6.80
C GLY A 277 19.37 -8.11 -7.10
N LYS A 278 18.94 -6.84 -7.12
CA LYS A 278 19.39 -5.75 -6.22
C LYS A 278 18.30 -4.67 -6.23
N ALA A 279 17.12 -5.00 -5.69
CA ALA A 279 16.09 -4.00 -5.42
C ALA A 279 16.41 -3.30 -4.08
N PHE A 280 16.18 -1.99 -4.00
CA PHE A 280 16.46 -1.18 -2.81
C PHE A 280 15.78 -1.77 -1.56
N GLY A 281 16.54 -2.00 -0.49
CA GLY A 281 16.01 -2.19 0.88
C GLY A 281 15.49 -3.58 1.27
N LEU A 282 15.35 -4.54 0.34
CA LEU A 282 14.99 -5.93 0.65
C LEU A 282 16.21 -6.85 0.54
N SER A 283 17.20 -6.64 1.39
CA SER A 283 18.50 -7.35 1.37
C SER A 283 18.40 -8.88 1.48
N HIS A 284 17.24 -9.41 1.88
CA HIS A 284 16.99 -10.83 2.05
C HIS A 284 16.33 -11.51 0.84
N MET A 285 15.96 -10.76 -0.21
CA MET A 285 15.35 -11.32 -1.43
C MET A 285 16.27 -11.13 -2.64
N GLU A 286 16.95 -12.21 -3.05
CA GLU A 286 17.97 -12.14 -4.11
C GLU A 286 17.65 -13.03 -5.32
N ARG A 287 16.73 -13.98 -5.15
CA ARG A 287 16.45 -15.04 -6.12
C ARG A 287 14.96 -15.33 -6.24
N PRO A 288 14.50 -15.97 -7.33
CA PRO A 288 13.09 -16.32 -7.52
C PRO A 288 12.49 -17.11 -6.35
N GLU A 289 13.28 -17.99 -5.72
CA GLU A 289 12.92 -18.75 -4.52
C GLU A 289 12.41 -17.84 -3.39
N ASP A 290 13.07 -16.70 -3.18
CA ASP A 290 12.77 -15.80 -2.07
C ASP A 290 11.44 -15.06 -2.31
N ILE A 291 11.14 -14.69 -3.57
CA ILE A 291 9.83 -14.12 -3.96
C ILE A 291 8.72 -15.17 -3.80
N VAL A 292 8.94 -16.39 -4.29
CA VAL A 292 7.95 -17.47 -4.18
C VAL A 292 7.68 -17.82 -2.72
N GLU A 293 8.69 -17.85 -1.88
CA GLU A 293 8.53 -18.08 -0.44
C GLU A 293 7.74 -16.96 0.25
N GLY A 294 7.98 -15.70 -0.14
CA GLY A 294 7.17 -14.57 0.31
C GLY A 294 5.68 -14.74 -0.03
N ILE A 295 5.36 -15.15 -1.26
CA ILE A 295 3.99 -15.46 -1.68
C ILE A 295 3.42 -16.66 -0.90
N ASN A 296 4.20 -17.72 -0.74
CA ASN A 296 3.78 -18.93 -0.04
C ASN A 296 3.55 -18.70 1.46
N CYS A 297 4.27 -17.76 2.07
CA CYS A 297 3.99 -17.30 3.42
C CYS A 297 2.53 -16.85 3.57
N TRP A 298 2.07 -16.00 2.64
CA TRP A 298 0.69 -15.53 2.61
C TRP A 298 -0.31 -16.60 2.16
N ALA A 299 0.10 -17.53 1.28
CA ALA A 299 -0.71 -18.69 0.93
C ALA A 299 -1.00 -19.55 2.17
N ARG A 300 0.01 -19.86 2.98
CA ARG A 300 -0.14 -20.62 4.24
C ARG A 300 -1.01 -19.88 5.25
N VAL A 301 -0.81 -18.58 5.44
CA VAL A 301 -1.65 -17.73 6.31
C VAL A 301 -3.12 -17.79 5.91
N ASN A 302 -3.41 -17.94 4.62
CA ASN A 302 -4.76 -17.93 4.08
C ASN A 302 -5.31 -19.32 3.70
N ASP A 303 -4.68 -20.42 4.11
CA ASP A 303 -5.09 -21.79 3.74
C ASP A 303 -5.27 -21.96 2.21
N ALA A 304 -4.32 -21.42 1.44
CA ALA A 304 -4.20 -21.58 -0.01
C ALA A 304 -3.10 -22.60 -0.34
N GLU A 305 -3.17 -23.18 -1.54
CA GLU A 305 -2.11 -24.06 -2.05
C GLU A 305 -0.83 -23.25 -2.33
N GLU A 306 0.30 -23.79 -1.87
CA GLU A 306 1.61 -23.19 -2.09
C GLU A 306 2.11 -23.42 -3.51
N ILE A 307 2.81 -22.43 -4.06
CA ILE A 307 3.39 -22.47 -5.38
C ILE A 307 4.75 -23.14 -5.30
N ARG A 308 4.99 -24.11 -6.19
CA ARG A 308 6.28 -24.79 -6.28
C ARG A 308 7.25 -23.98 -7.14
N ILE A 309 8.46 -23.78 -6.64
CA ILE A 309 9.50 -23.09 -7.39
C ILE A 309 9.85 -23.84 -8.69
N GLU A 310 9.80 -25.17 -8.70
CA GLU A 310 10.07 -25.93 -9.92
C GLU A 310 9.09 -25.59 -11.05
N ASP A 311 7.81 -25.37 -10.73
CA ASP A 311 6.77 -25.04 -11.70
C ASP A 311 6.94 -23.60 -12.22
N VAL A 312 7.31 -22.66 -11.33
CA VAL A 312 7.69 -21.28 -11.70
C VAL A 312 8.87 -21.29 -12.67
N MET A 313 9.95 -22.01 -12.34
CA MET A 313 11.14 -22.10 -13.18
C MET A 313 10.87 -22.81 -14.50
N ALA A 314 9.93 -23.77 -14.53
CA ALA A 314 9.52 -24.48 -15.75
C ALA A 314 8.75 -23.60 -16.74
N LEU A 315 8.25 -22.42 -16.35
CA LEU A 315 7.66 -21.46 -17.30
C LEU A 315 8.71 -20.85 -18.23
N LYS A 316 9.97 -20.80 -17.80
CA LYS A 316 11.04 -20.16 -18.54
C LYS A 316 11.25 -20.83 -19.91
N GLY A 317 11.13 -20.04 -20.98
CA GLY A 317 11.31 -20.50 -22.36
C GLY A 317 10.12 -21.27 -22.94
N LYS A 318 9.00 -21.41 -22.20
CA LYS A 318 7.76 -21.97 -22.77
C LYS A 318 7.08 -20.95 -23.68
N ASN A 319 6.55 -21.44 -24.79
CA ASN A 319 5.84 -20.62 -25.77
C ASN A 319 4.32 -20.82 -25.72
N ASP A 320 3.88 -21.98 -25.24
CA ASP A 320 2.50 -22.46 -25.11
C ASP A 320 1.86 -22.12 -23.75
N ILE A 321 2.19 -20.95 -23.21
CA ILE A 321 1.63 -20.41 -21.96
C ILE A 321 0.89 -19.10 -22.23
N SER A 322 -0.03 -18.74 -21.33
CA SER A 322 -0.75 -17.47 -21.43
C SER A 322 0.18 -16.27 -21.28
N GLN A 323 -0.27 -15.09 -21.73
CA GLN A 323 0.47 -13.85 -21.55
C GLN A 323 0.74 -13.55 -20.07
N ALA A 324 -0.26 -13.73 -19.21
CA ALA A 324 -0.12 -13.50 -17.77
C ALA A 324 0.94 -14.41 -17.12
N GLU A 325 0.98 -15.70 -17.48
CA GLU A 325 2.01 -16.63 -17.00
C GLU A 325 3.41 -16.22 -17.47
N ARG A 326 3.52 -15.73 -18.71
CA ARG A 326 4.79 -15.31 -19.30
C ARG A 326 5.32 -14.01 -18.71
N GLU A 327 4.45 -13.04 -18.48
CA GLU A 327 4.83 -11.70 -18.01
C GLU A 327 4.98 -11.67 -16.48
N VAL A 328 4.13 -12.38 -15.73
CA VAL A 328 4.23 -12.44 -14.26
C VAL A 328 5.17 -13.57 -13.80
N GLY A 329 5.17 -14.71 -14.46
CA GLY A 329 5.97 -15.87 -14.06
C GLY A 329 5.33 -16.72 -12.94
N LEU A 330 4.00 -16.76 -12.83
CA LEU A 330 3.29 -17.63 -11.88
C LEU A 330 2.43 -18.68 -12.61
N PRO A 331 2.58 -19.99 -12.29
CA PRO A 331 1.89 -21.08 -12.97
C PRO A 331 0.51 -21.36 -12.36
N LEU A 332 -0.39 -20.37 -12.38
CA LEU A 332 -1.73 -20.51 -11.79
C LEU A 332 -2.78 -21.07 -12.78
N PRO A 333 -3.81 -21.80 -12.30
CA PRO A 333 -4.95 -22.23 -13.13
C PRO A 333 -5.66 -21.07 -13.83
N GLU A 334 -6.32 -21.32 -14.97
CA GLU A 334 -6.96 -20.28 -15.80
C GLU A 334 -7.97 -19.42 -15.04
N ASP A 335 -8.78 -20.01 -14.15
CA ASP A 335 -9.78 -19.33 -13.32
C ASP A 335 -9.19 -18.54 -12.13
N CYS A 336 -7.86 -18.58 -11.99
CA CYS A 336 -7.07 -17.83 -11.03
C CYS A 336 -6.25 -16.71 -11.70
N ARG A 337 -6.42 -16.49 -13.01
CA ARG A 337 -5.71 -15.43 -13.76
C ARG A 337 -6.70 -14.54 -14.48
N LYS A 338 -6.40 -13.25 -14.56
CA LYS A 338 -7.16 -12.31 -15.40
C LYS A 338 -6.24 -11.24 -15.98
N THR A 339 -6.28 -11.09 -17.30
CA THR A 339 -5.67 -9.96 -18.00
C THR A 339 -6.75 -8.94 -18.35
N TYR A 340 -6.50 -7.67 -18.06
CA TYR A 340 -7.40 -6.59 -18.45
C TYR A 340 -6.65 -5.28 -18.67
N VAL A 341 -7.33 -4.30 -19.27
CA VAL A 341 -6.77 -2.96 -19.52
C VAL A 341 -7.58 -1.93 -18.74
N ALA A 342 -6.90 -1.04 -18.02
CA ALA A 342 -7.48 0.10 -17.33
C ALA A 342 -6.57 1.33 -17.54
N ASP A 343 -7.17 2.49 -17.82
CA ASP A 343 -6.45 3.72 -18.20
C ASP A 343 -5.41 3.49 -19.33
N GLY A 344 -5.65 2.52 -20.20
CA GLY A 344 -4.74 2.13 -21.28
C GLY A 344 -3.47 1.39 -20.84
N VAL A 345 -3.38 0.96 -19.58
CA VAL A 345 -2.33 0.09 -19.03
C VAL A 345 -2.85 -1.34 -18.92
N THR A 346 -2.00 -2.33 -19.22
CA THR A 346 -2.34 -3.75 -19.09
C THR A 346 -2.03 -4.24 -17.67
N TYR A 347 -2.95 -5.00 -17.09
CA TYR A 347 -2.83 -5.57 -15.76
C TYR A 347 -2.97 -7.09 -15.82
N HIS A 348 -2.11 -7.79 -15.08
CA HIS A 348 -2.21 -9.22 -14.85
C HIS A 348 -2.53 -9.50 -13.39
N ARG A 349 -3.77 -9.95 -13.15
CA ARG A 349 -4.26 -10.36 -11.84
C ARG A 349 -4.03 -11.86 -11.66
N MET A 350 -3.38 -12.23 -10.56
CA MET A 350 -3.05 -13.59 -10.18
C MET A 350 -3.62 -13.86 -8.78
N ASP A 351 -4.62 -14.72 -8.68
CA ASP A 351 -5.42 -14.96 -7.48
C ASP A 351 -5.11 -16.35 -6.91
N LEU A 352 -4.70 -16.42 -5.64
CA LEU A 352 -4.62 -17.68 -4.89
C LEU A 352 -5.89 -17.84 -4.06
N LYS A 353 -6.62 -18.91 -4.34
CA LYS A 353 -7.84 -19.28 -3.65
C LYS A 353 -7.51 -20.10 -2.42
N SER A 354 -8.09 -19.74 -1.29
CA SER A 354 -8.14 -20.59 -0.11
C SER A 354 -8.90 -21.88 -0.41
N ARG A 355 -8.79 -22.91 0.45
CA ARG A 355 -9.53 -24.18 0.29
C ARG A 355 -11.04 -24.04 0.21
N ASP A 356 -11.60 -22.97 0.78
CA ASP A 356 -13.03 -22.64 0.70
C ASP A 356 -13.42 -21.92 -0.61
N GLY A 357 -12.48 -21.71 -1.53
CA GLY A 357 -12.69 -21.10 -2.84
C GLY A 357 -12.58 -19.58 -2.87
N VAL A 358 -12.45 -18.92 -1.72
CA VAL A 358 -12.34 -17.46 -1.63
C VAL A 358 -10.93 -17.00 -2.04
N VAL A 359 -10.86 -15.96 -2.86
CA VAL A 359 -9.59 -15.30 -3.21
C VAL A 359 -9.12 -14.45 -2.03
N ARG A 360 -8.12 -14.91 -1.28
CA ARG A 360 -7.55 -14.16 -0.16
C ARG A 360 -6.14 -13.64 -0.39
N VAL A 361 -5.45 -14.13 -1.42
CA VAL A 361 -4.14 -13.63 -1.81
C VAL A 361 -4.22 -13.24 -3.27
N ARG A 362 -4.02 -11.95 -3.56
CA ARG A 362 -4.06 -11.41 -4.92
C ARG A 362 -2.75 -10.71 -5.24
N LEU A 363 -2.17 -11.01 -6.40
CA LEU A 363 -1.09 -10.24 -6.99
C LEU A 363 -1.61 -9.53 -8.24
N LEU A 364 -1.23 -8.28 -8.42
CA LEU A 364 -1.57 -7.48 -9.58
C LEU A 364 -0.28 -6.86 -10.15
N ALA A 365 0.14 -7.35 -11.32
CA ALA A 365 1.27 -6.79 -12.03
C ALA A 365 0.79 -5.73 -13.03
N GLU A 366 1.36 -4.53 -12.95
CA GLU A 366 1.00 -3.37 -13.78
C GLU A 366 2.06 -3.19 -14.88
N MET A 367 1.70 -3.48 -16.13
CA MET A 367 2.69 -3.52 -17.21
C MET A 367 3.17 -2.12 -17.57
N ASN A 368 4.48 -1.97 -17.77
CA ASN A 368 5.12 -0.70 -18.15
C ASN A 368 4.99 0.43 -17.09
N ILE A 369 4.71 0.08 -15.84
CA ILE A 369 4.59 1.00 -14.70
C ILE A 369 5.85 0.97 -13.84
N PRO A 370 6.41 2.13 -13.45
CA PRO A 370 7.58 2.24 -12.56
C PRO A 370 7.21 2.06 -11.08
N HIS A 371 8.16 2.32 -10.19
CA HIS A 371 7.95 2.39 -8.74
C HIS A 371 7.10 3.61 -8.32
N TRP A 372 5.81 3.63 -8.67
CA TRP A 372 4.88 4.70 -8.28
C TRP A 372 3.42 4.22 -8.15
N PRO A 373 2.62 4.76 -7.21
CA PRO A 373 1.18 4.52 -7.12
C PRO A 373 0.42 4.84 -8.41
N THR A 374 -0.57 4.02 -8.75
CA THR A 374 -1.44 4.24 -9.91
C THR A 374 -2.92 4.36 -9.54
N PRO A 375 -3.76 4.94 -10.43
CA PRO A 375 -5.19 5.01 -10.18
C PRO A 375 -5.88 3.65 -10.08
N GLU A 376 -5.46 2.67 -10.88
CA GLU A 376 -6.05 1.32 -10.85
C GLU A 376 -5.59 0.52 -9.64
N MET A 377 -4.36 0.70 -9.17
CA MET A 377 -3.88 0.12 -7.91
C MET A 377 -4.87 0.38 -6.78
N VAL A 378 -5.21 1.65 -6.54
CA VAL A 378 -6.09 2.01 -5.42
C VAL A 378 -7.53 1.52 -5.65
N ARG A 379 -8.03 1.56 -6.89
CA ARG A 379 -9.34 0.99 -7.23
C ARG A 379 -9.44 -0.49 -6.85
N GLN A 380 -8.42 -1.28 -7.20
CA GLN A 380 -8.36 -2.71 -6.90
C GLN A 380 -8.15 -2.99 -5.40
N ILE A 381 -7.39 -2.15 -4.69
CA ILE A 381 -7.24 -2.27 -3.22
C ILE A 381 -8.60 -2.13 -2.53
N PHE A 382 -9.35 -1.07 -2.84
CA PHE A 382 -10.66 -0.84 -2.20
C PHE A 382 -11.72 -1.84 -2.66
N GLU A 383 -11.67 -2.31 -3.91
CA GLU A 383 -12.50 -3.42 -4.37
C GLU A 383 -12.24 -4.68 -3.54
N PHE A 384 -10.98 -5.08 -3.42
CA PHE A 384 -10.57 -6.24 -2.66
C PHE A 384 -10.96 -6.12 -1.18
N PHE A 385 -10.64 -4.99 -0.53
CA PHE A 385 -10.95 -4.75 0.88
C PHE A 385 -12.45 -4.82 1.19
N ALA A 386 -13.31 -4.37 0.27
CA ALA A 386 -14.75 -4.32 0.51
C ALA A 386 -15.39 -5.69 0.76
N HIS A 387 -14.73 -6.77 0.33
CA HIS A 387 -15.19 -8.12 0.57
C HIS A 387 -14.87 -8.65 1.98
N PHE A 388 -13.97 -8.01 2.73
CA PHE A 388 -13.45 -8.57 3.98
C PHE A 388 -13.81 -7.75 5.19
N LYS A 389 -14.18 -8.44 6.27
CA LYS A 389 -14.30 -7.88 7.61
C LYS A 389 -13.86 -8.88 8.68
N ARG A 390 -13.65 -8.40 9.90
CA ARG A 390 -13.37 -9.23 11.08
C ARG A 390 -14.67 -9.54 11.83
N ASP A 391 -14.82 -10.78 12.27
CA ASP A 391 -15.84 -11.10 13.27
C ASP A 391 -15.48 -10.43 14.60
N GLY A 392 -16.33 -9.52 15.11
CA GLY A 392 -16.02 -8.73 16.30
C GLY A 392 -15.82 -9.52 17.61
N LYS A 393 -16.06 -10.84 17.64
CA LYS A 393 -15.80 -11.69 18.81
C LYS A 393 -14.58 -12.59 18.63
N SER A 394 -14.47 -13.24 17.48
CA SER A 394 -13.46 -14.26 17.21
C SER A 394 -12.25 -13.74 16.43
N GLY A 395 -12.33 -12.55 15.82
CA GLY A 395 -11.29 -12.00 14.94
C GLY A 395 -11.16 -12.74 13.60
N LYS A 396 -12.00 -13.74 13.34
CA LYS A 396 -11.97 -14.50 12.09
C LYS A 396 -12.27 -13.60 10.90
N SER A 397 -11.59 -13.85 9.78
CA SER A 397 -11.90 -13.20 8.51
C SER A 397 -13.26 -13.68 7.99
N ILE A 398 -14.15 -12.75 7.71
CA ILE A 398 -15.43 -12.97 7.05
C ILE A 398 -15.33 -12.40 5.64
N TYR A 399 -15.65 -13.22 4.64
CA TYR A 399 -15.79 -12.82 3.25
C TYR A 399 -17.27 -12.55 2.92
N THR A 400 -17.54 -11.51 2.14
CA THR A 400 -18.85 -11.17 1.58
C THR A 400 -18.68 -10.98 0.08
N ASP A 401 -19.47 -11.71 -0.71
CA ASP A 401 -19.49 -11.62 -2.18
C ASP A 401 -19.84 -10.22 -2.71
#